data_AF-A0A1M7IC43-F1
#
_entry.id   AF-A0A1M7IC43-F1
#
_cell.length_a   1.000
_cell.length_b   1.000
_cell.length_c   1.000
_cell.angle_alpha   90.00
_cell.angle_beta   90.00
_cell.angle_gamma   90.00
#
_symmetry.space_group_name_H-M   'P 1'
#
loop_
_entity.id
_entity.type
_entity.pdbx_description
1 polymer ?
#
loop_
_entity_poly.entity_id
_entity_poly.type
_entity_poly.pdbx_seq_one_letter_code
_entity_poly.pdbx_strand_id
1 'polypeptide(L)'
;MWDVEIEQTKQRASSANKVIEQLTEQLALYAWENSDQRLLVALPLLQSSIDVAAAATRLLTTDPVQYGSAAEAMFRPQLERYMRAVFFGSSVLSTDAEVLAFFENDEMPKRKPPNIPNAKARTISFDMLTQTVAEEVIRQTGKDGVAVAQGFADAIRLEKDDLHGAVHGGRMVIRRYLTDVLAHNPWALAQGALINAMMLFSILALSQAAHLHGVRNGGAEFRVTSAFGKLLREILPGMPEPTGAAR
;
A
#
# COMPACT_ATOMS: atom_id res chain seq x y z
N MET A 1 -30.61 -1.12 12.32
CA MET A 1 -30.56 -2.50 11.76
C MET A 1 -29.13 -2.93 11.40
N TRP A 2 -28.10 -2.05 11.50
CA TRP A 2 -26.70 -2.41 11.22
C TRP A 2 -25.73 -1.99 12.32
N ASP A 3 -26.22 -1.79 13.54
CA ASP A 3 -25.43 -1.16 14.61
C ASP A 3 -24.24 -2.05 15.00
N VAL A 4 -24.42 -3.37 14.94
CA VAL A 4 -23.34 -4.34 15.19
C VAL A 4 -22.26 -4.26 14.11
N GLU A 5 -22.64 -4.22 12.82
CA GLU A 5 -21.71 -4.12 11.70
C GLU A 5 -20.94 -2.80 11.73
N ILE A 6 -21.62 -1.69 12.03
CA ILE A 6 -21.01 -0.37 12.18
C ILE A 6 -19.96 -0.39 13.27
N GLU A 7 -20.29 -0.91 14.46
CA GLU A 7 -19.35 -0.98 15.57
C GLU A 7 -18.19 -1.95 15.30
N GLN A 8 -18.44 -3.07 14.60
CA GLN A 8 -17.37 -3.97 14.15
C GLN A 8 -16.41 -3.27 13.17
N THR A 9 -16.92 -2.53 12.19
CA THR A 9 -16.09 -1.75 11.27
C THR A 9 -15.28 -0.71 12.02
N LYS A 10 -15.90 0.06 12.93
CA LYS A 10 -15.18 1.06 13.74
C LYS A 10 -14.08 0.43 14.57
N GLN A 11 -14.35 -0.70 15.22
CA GLN A 11 -13.37 -1.40 16.04
C GLN A 11 -12.19 -1.90 15.19
N ARG A 12 -12.46 -2.55 14.05
CA ARG A 12 -11.41 -3.01 13.12
C ARG A 12 -10.58 -1.84 12.60
N ALA A 13 -11.23 -0.76 12.17
CA ALA A 13 -10.58 0.43 11.65
C ALA A 13 -9.73 1.11 12.73
N SER A 14 -10.22 1.20 13.97
CA SER A 14 -9.48 1.75 15.11
C SER A 14 -8.25 0.92 15.42
N SER A 15 -8.37 -0.42 15.43
CA SER A 15 -7.23 -1.31 15.63
C SER A 15 -6.20 -1.17 14.50
N ALA A 16 -6.62 -1.13 13.25
CA ALA A 16 -5.72 -0.94 12.11
C ALA A 16 -5.03 0.43 12.16
N ASN A 17 -5.76 1.50 12.47
CA ASN A 17 -5.22 2.86 12.52
C ASN A 17 -4.09 2.98 13.56
N LYS A 18 -4.24 2.37 14.74
CA LYS A 18 -3.15 2.32 15.75
C LYS A 18 -1.86 1.73 15.20
N VAL A 19 -1.96 0.68 14.37
CA VAL A 19 -0.80 0.04 13.74
C VAL A 19 -0.23 0.94 12.64
N ILE A 20 -1.09 1.54 11.83
CA ILE A 20 -0.71 2.42 10.71
C ILE A 20 -0.02 3.70 11.21
N GLU A 21 -0.53 4.31 12.28
CA GLU A 21 0.11 5.47 12.92
C GLU A 21 1.53 5.12 13.41
N GLN A 22 1.72 3.95 14.03
CA GLN A 22 3.04 3.49 14.44
C GLN A 22 3.96 3.21 13.25
N LEU A 23 3.43 2.71 12.12
CA LEU A 23 4.20 2.50 10.89
C LEU A 23 4.79 3.81 10.35
N THR A 24 4.03 4.91 10.40
CA THR A 24 4.53 6.25 10.04
C THR A 24 5.71 6.66 10.92
N GLU A 25 5.61 6.47 12.23
CA GLU A 25 6.72 6.77 13.15
C GLU A 25 7.96 5.92 12.86
N GLN A 26 7.79 4.64 12.49
CA GLN A 26 8.90 3.77 12.11
C GLN A 26 9.55 4.20 10.79
N LEU A 27 8.76 4.63 9.80
CA LEU A 27 9.29 5.04 8.50
C LEU A 27 10.23 6.24 8.63
N ALA A 28 9.98 7.13 9.59
CA ALA A 28 10.83 8.29 9.86
C ALA A 28 12.27 7.91 10.28
N LEU A 29 12.50 6.69 10.78
CA LEU A 29 13.84 6.18 11.12
C LEU A 29 14.71 5.92 9.90
N TYR A 30 14.09 5.74 8.73
CA TYR A 30 14.75 5.55 7.45
C TYR A 30 15.04 6.91 6.78
N ALA A 31 15.42 7.89 7.62
CA ALA A 31 15.53 9.31 7.26
C ALA A 31 16.35 9.58 5.99
N TRP A 32 16.03 10.70 5.33
CA TRP A 32 16.55 11.18 4.06
C TRP A 32 18.07 11.40 3.97
N GLU A 33 18.77 11.26 5.08
CA GLU A 33 20.20 11.53 5.15
C GLU A 33 20.99 10.56 4.26
N ASN A 34 21.80 11.10 3.35
CA ASN A 34 22.54 10.33 2.33
C ASN A 34 21.64 9.56 1.34
N SER A 35 20.39 10.02 1.13
CA SER A 35 19.49 9.43 0.13
C SER A 35 19.95 9.73 -1.30
N ASP A 36 19.98 8.69 -2.14
CA ASP A 36 20.05 8.87 -3.59
C ASP A 36 18.67 9.23 -4.16
N GLN A 37 18.62 9.53 -5.45
CA GLN A 37 17.35 9.88 -6.10
C GLN A 37 16.30 8.77 -5.99
N ARG A 38 16.70 7.50 -5.93
CA ARG A 38 15.75 6.37 -5.73
C ARG A 38 15.08 6.43 -4.39
N LEU A 39 15.84 6.65 -3.31
CA LEU A 39 15.29 6.83 -1.97
C LEU A 39 14.46 8.12 -1.87
N LEU A 40 14.90 9.20 -2.50
CA LEU A 40 14.16 10.46 -2.59
C LEU A 40 12.82 10.34 -3.33
N VAL A 41 12.66 9.33 -4.20
CA VAL A 41 11.38 9.01 -4.87
C VAL A 41 10.58 7.94 -4.13
N ALA A 42 11.23 6.89 -3.65
CA ALA A 42 10.54 5.74 -3.08
C ALA A 42 9.99 6.02 -1.68
N LEU A 43 10.80 6.56 -0.77
CA LEU A 43 10.39 6.81 0.62
C LEU A 43 9.18 7.75 0.75
N PRO A 44 9.03 8.86 -0.02
CA PRO A 44 7.88 9.74 0.12
C PRO A 44 6.63 9.07 -0.42
N LEU A 45 6.76 8.25 -1.46
CA LEU A 45 5.64 7.46 -1.99
C LEU A 45 5.20 6.36 -1.00
N LEU A 46 6.14 5.73 -0.29
CA LEU A 46 5.83 4.78 0.79
C LEU A 46 5.10 5.47 1.96
N GLN A 47 5.62 6.60 2.42
CA GLN A 47 4.96 7.41 3.45
C GLN A 47 3.56 7.82 3.00
N SER A 48 3.44 8.31 1.77
CA SER A 48 2.17 8.77 1.21
C SER A 48 1.15 7.63 1.03
N SER A 49 1.61 6.39 0.86
CA SER A 49 0.76 5.19 0.89
C SER A 49 0.21 4.94 2.30
N ILE A 50 1.07 4.99 3.32
CA ILE A 50 0.69 4.81 4.73
C ILE A 50 -0.28 5.92 5.17
N ASP A 51 -0.03 7.18 4.79
CA ASP A 51 -0.89 8.33 5.12
C ASP A 51 -2.32 8.15 4.58
N VAL A 52 -2.46 7.60 3.36
CA VAL A 52 -3.76 7.33 2.76
C VAL A 52 -4.51 6.25 3.52
N ALA A 53 -3.81 5.20 3.94
CA ALA A 53 -4.38 4.14 4.76
C ALA A 53 -4.85 4.68 6.12
N ALA A 54 -4.05 5.54 6.76
CA ALA A 54 -4.37 6.16 8.03
C ALA A 54 -5.63 7.02 7.90
N ALA A 55 -5.69 7.87 6.88
CA ALA A 55 -6.84 8.72 6.62
C ALA A 55 -8.12 7.90 6.33
N ALA A 56 -8.03 6.87 5.48
CA ALA A 56 -9.18 6.04 5.15
C ALA A 56 -9.69 5.24 6.36
N THR A 57 -8.81 4.65 7.16
CA THR A 57 -9.20 3.95 8.40
C THR A 57 -9.76 4.92 9.43
N ARG A 58 -9.24 6.16 9.53
CA ARG A 58 -9.80 7.20 10.41
C ARG A 58 -11.23 7.59 10.04
N LEU A 59 -11.54 7.69 8.75
CA LEU A 59 -12.89 7.94 8.26
C LEU A 59 -13.86 6.82 8.71
N LEU A 60 -13.43 5.56 8.57
CA LEU A 60 -14.20 4.39 8.99
C LEU A 60 -14.40 4.29 10.51
N THR A 61 -13.44 4.76 11.31
CA THR A 61 -13.61 4.88 12.77
C THR A 61 -14.64 5.95 13.14
N THR A 62 -14.70 7.03 12.38
CA THR A 62 -15.58 8.18 12.67
C THR A 62 -17.03 7.85 12.34
N ASP A 63 -17.30 7.51 11.08
CA ASP A 63 -18.63 7.13 10.61
C ASP A 63 -18.50 6.29 9.33
N PRO A 64 -18.55 4.96 9.42
CA PRO A 64 -18.38 4.10 8.26
C PRO A 64 -19.58 4.17 7.29
N VAL A 65 -20.74 4.61 7.74
CA VAL A 65 -21.94 4.74 6.90
C VAL A 65 -21.82 5.99 6.02
N GLN A 66 -21.42 7.10 6.63
CA GLN A 66 -21.25 8.38 5.94
C GLN A 66 -19.99 8.39 5.06
N TYR A 67 -18.88 7.85 5.55
CA TYR A 67 -17.57 7.99 4.90
C TYR A 67 -17.05 6.72 4.23
N GLY A 68 -17.79 5.61 4.26
CA GLY A 68 -17.37 4.34 3.66
C GLY A 68 -16.97 4.46 2.19
N SER A 69 -17.75 5.18 1.39
CA SER A 69 -17.45 5.38 -0.04
C SER A 69 -16.17 6.19 -0.27
N ALA A 70 -15.88 7.16 0.60
CA ALA A 70 -14.64 7.93 0.52
C ALA A 70 -13.44 7.05 0.90
N ALA A 71 -13.56 6.24 1.94
CA ALA A 71 -12.51 5.30 2.34
C ALA A 71 -12.19 4.28 1.23
N GLU A 72 -13.21 3.73 0.54
CA GLU A 72 -12.99 2.84 -0.60
C GLU A 72 -12.24 3.52 -1.76
N ALA A 73 -12.63 4.76 -2.10
CA ALA A 73 -11.98 5.52 -3.17
C ALA A 73 -10.50 5.82 -2.87
N MET A 74 -10.11 5.84 -1.59
CA MET A 74 -8.72 6.05 -1.16
C MET A 74 -7.83 4.81 -1.34
N PHE A 75 -8.40 3.61 -1.50
CA PHE A 75 -7.60 2.39 -1.66
C PHE A 75 -6.73 2.41 -2.91
N ARG A 76 -7.28 2.86 -4.04
CA ARG A 76 -6.54 2.93 -5.30
C ARG A 76 -5.32 3.87 -5.23
N PRO A 77 -5.43 5.11 -4.73
CA PRO A 77 -4.28 5.96 -4.48
C PRO A 77 -3.21 5.33 -3.58
N GLN A 78 -3.59 4.63 -2.50
CA GLN A 78 -2.64 3.93 -1.65
C GLN A 78 -1.84 2.91 -2.46
N LEU A 79 -2.56 2.03 -3.17
CA LEU A 79 -2.00 0.98 -3.98
C LEU A 79 -1.07 1.52 -5.08
N GLU A 80 -1.48 2.58 -5.78
CA GLU A 80 -0.63 3.24 -6.79
C GLU A 80 0.66 3.81 -6.20
N ARG A 81 0.58 4.51 -5.05
CA ARG A 81 1.75 5.10 -4.39
C ARG A 81 2.72 4.01 -3.95
N TYR A 82 2.23 2.95 -3.32
CA TYR A 82 3.04 1.80 -2.96
C TYR A 82 3.74 1.19 -4.18
N MET A 83 3.00 0.91 -5.26
CA MET A 83 3.57 0.26 -6.44
C MET A 83 4.60 1.13 -7.16
N ARG A 84 4.35 2.44 -7.28
CA ARG A 84 5.34 3.38 -7.83
C ARG A 84 6.60 3.40 -6.97
N ALA A 85 6.44 3.38 -5.64
CA ALA A 85 7.58 3.36 -4.73
C ALA A 85 8.46 2.12 -4.93
N VAL A 86 7.86 0.92 -4.99
CA VAL A 86 8.61 -0.33 -5.24
C VAL A 86 9.28 -0.29 -6.60
N PHE A 87 8.57 0.17 -7.63
CA PHE A 87 9.08 0.24 -9.00
C PHE A 87 10.31 1.16 -9.13
N PHE A 88 10.25 2.38 -8.59
CA PHE A 88 11.37 3.32 -8.66
C PHE A 88 12.48 3.00 -7.64
N GLY A 89 12.13 2.38 -6.51
CA GLY A 89 13.09 1.91 -5.52
C GLY A 89 13.93 0.73 -6.01
N SER A 90 13.38 -0.14 -6.86
CA SER A 90 14.09 -1.31 -7.38
C SER A 90 14.95 -0.99 -8.60
N SER A 91 16.26 -1.25 -8.50
CA SER A 91 17.21 -1.19 -9.63
C SER A 91 16.97 -2.28 -10.68
N VAL A 92 16.15 -3.28 -10.38
CA VAL A 92 15.74 -4.32 -11.34
C VAL A 92 14.61 -3.80 -12.24
N LEU A 93 13.73 -2.95 -11.71
CA LEU A 93 12.51 -2.53 -12.39
C LEU A 93 12.65 -1.20 -13.15
N SER A 94 13.51 -0.31 -12.66
CA SER A 94 13.71 1.03 -13.20
C SER A 94 15.17 1.39 -13.32
N THR A 95 15.50 2.22 -14.31
CA THR A 95 16.83 2.81 -14.50
C THR A 95 16.96 4.15 -13.76
N ASP A 96 18.19 4.60 -13.50
CA ASP A 96 18.41 5.88 -12.81
C ASP A 96 17.87 7.07 -13.62
N ALA A 97 17.94 7.00 -14.95
CA ALA A 97 17.35 8.01 -15.83
C ALA A 97 15.83 8.10 -15.71
N GLU A 98 15.15 6.96 -15.51
CA GLU A 98 13.71 6.90 -15.30
C GLU A 98 13.30 7.44 -13.93
N VAL A 99 14.12 7.17 -12.92
CA VAL A 99 13.94 7.73 -11.57
C VAL A 99 14.09 9.25 -11.62
N LEU A 100 15.11 9.75 -12.32
CA LEU A 100 15.33 11.19 -12.51
C LEU A 100 14.15 11.84 -13.24
N ALA A 101 13.69 11.25 -14.35
CA ALA A 101 12.57 11.78 -15.13
C ALA A 101 11.28 11.85 -14.29
N PHE A 102 11.02 10.83 -13.46
CA PHE A 102 9.90 10.87 -12.53
C PHE A 102 10.07 11.94 -11.44
N PHE A 103 11.26 12.04 -10.85
CA PHE A 103 11.57 13.00 -9.79
C PHE A 103 11.40 14.45 -10.26
N GLU A 104 11.89 14.78 -11.47
CA GLU A 104 11.88 16.14 -12.00
C GLU A 104 10.56 16.51 -12.69
N ASN A 105 9.90 15.55 -13.35
CA ASN A 105 8.81 15.83 -14.30
C ASN A 105 7.53 14.99 -14.09
N ASP A 106 7.45 14.14 -13.04
CA ASP A 106 6.36 13.16 -12.84
C ASP A 106 6.17 12.22 -14.07
N GLU A 107 7.24 11.99 -14.83
CA GLU A 107 7.19 11.17 -16.04
C GLU A 107 7.30 9.68 -15.72
N MET A 108 6.20 8.95 -15.95
CA MET A 108 6.20 7.49 -15.87
C MET A 108 6.89 6.84 -17.09
N PRO A 109 7.69 5.77 -16.90
CA PRO A 109 8.41 5.15 -18.01
C PRO A 109 7.51 4.56 -19.08
N LYS A 110 8.04 4.50 -20.30
CA LYS A 110 7.37 3.83 -21.42
C LYS A 110 7.87 2.39 -21.55
N ARG A 111 6.95 1.45 -21.68
CA ARG A 111 7.22 0.01 -21.83
C ARG A 111 6.41 -0.56 -22.99
N LYS A 112 6.94 -1.59 -23.63
CA LYS A 112 6.17 -2.38 -24.59
C LYS A 112 5.25 -3.33 -23.82
N PRO A 113 3.98 -3.46 -24.21
CA PRO A 113 3.12 -4.50 -23.66
C PRO A 113 3.73 -5.88 -23.91
N PRO A 114 3.84 -6.75 -22.89
CA PRO A 114 4.47 -8.06 -23.05
C PRO A 114 3.73 -8.98 -24.03
N ASN A 115 2.41 -8.81 -24.16
CA ASN A 115 1.55 -9.71 -24.93
C ASN A 115 1.19 -9.20 -26.33
N ILE A 116 1.86 -8.15 -26.83
CA ILE A 116 1.57 -7.58 -28.16
C ILE A 116 2.89 -7.43 -28.94
N PRO A 117 3.24 -8.43 -29.78
CA PRO A 117 4.38 -8.32 -30.68
C PRO A 117 4.24 -7.07 -31.56
N ASN A 118 5.30 -6.27 -31.67
CA ASN A 118 5.36 -5.00 -32.41
C ASN A 118 4.54 -3.82 -31.86
N ALA A 119 4.01 -3.90 -30.64
CA ALA A 119 3.40 -2.72 -30.01
C ALA A 119 4.43 -1.61 -29.79
N LYS A 120 4.00 -0.36 -30.01
CA LYS A 120 4.76 0.83 -29.62
C LYS A 120 4.87 0.88 -28.10
N ALA A 121 6.02 1.37 -27.61
CA ALA A 121 6.17 1.64 -26.19
C ALA A 121 5.13 2.69 -25.78
N ARG A 122 4.40 2.41 -24.71
CA ARG A 122 3.42 3.31 -24.11
C ARG A 122 3.75 3.51 -22.64
N THR A 123 3.27 4.59 -22.04
CA THR A 123 3.40 4.79 -20.59
C THR A 123 2.93 3.54 -19.87
N ILE A 124 3.71 3.08 -18.88
CA ILE A 124 3.40 1.89 -18.11
C ILE A 124 2.00 2.05 -17.50
N SER A 125 1.11 1.10 -17.80
CA SER A 125 -0.22 1.11 -17.23
C SER A 125 -0.19 0.60 -15.80
N PHE A 126 -1.24 0.88 -15.03
CA PHE A 126 -1.41 0.32 -13.70
C PHE A 126 -1.32 -1.21 -13.67
N ASP A 127 -1.93 -1.89 -14.65
CA ASP A 127 -1.88 -3.35 -14.74
C ASP A 127 -0.46 -3.89 -14.95
N MET A 128 0.33 -3.20 -15.80
CA MET A 128 1.72 -3.56 -16.01
C MET A 128 2.55 -3.31 -14.76
N LEU A 129 2.32 -2.18 -14.09
CA LEU A 129 2.99 -1.85 -12.83
C LEU A 129 2.67 -2.89 -11.76
N THR A 130 1.40 -3.28 -11.64
CA THR A 130 0.90 -4.30 -10.71
C THR A 130 1.62 -5.62 -10.89
N GLN A 131 1.67 -6.13 -12.13
CA GLN A 131 2.31 -7.41 -12.43
C GLN A 131 3.80 -7.37 -12.08
N THR A 132 4.52 -6.36 -12.58
CA THR A 132 5.97 -6.24 -12.40
C THR A 132 6.35 -6.02 -10.92
N VAL A 133 5.57 -5.24 -10.18
CA VAL A 133 5.80 -5.03 -8.74
C VAL A 133 5.51 -6.29 -7.93
N ALA A 134 4.43 -7.02 -8.24
CA ALA A 134 4.11 -8.25 -7.53
C ALA A 134 5.26 -9.28 -7.65
N GLU A 135 5.77 -9.49 -8.86
CA GLU A 135 6.91 -10.38 -9.12
C GLU A 135 8.16 -9.97 -8.33
N GLU A 136 8.46 -8.67 -8.28
CA GLU A 136 9.60 -8.13 -7.54
C GLU A 136 9.44 -8.26 -6.02
N VAL A 137 8.26 -7.96 -5.47
CA VAL A 137 7.97 -8.10 -4.03
C VAL A 137 8.09 -9.57 -3.60
N ILE A 138 7.57 -10.50 -4.41
CA ILE A 138 7.71 -11.94 -4.17
C ILE A 138 9.18 -12.35 -4.14
N ARG A 139 9.98 -11.84 -5.10
CA ARG A 139 11.42 -12.09 -5.14
C ARG A 139 12.13 -11.55 -3.90
N GLN A 140 11.77 -10.36 -3.42
CA GLN A 140 12.39 -9.72 -2.25
C GLN A 140 12.02 -10.41 -0.92
N THR A 141 10.82 -11.00 -0.83
CA THR A 141 10.28 -11.62 0.40
C THR A 141 10.61 -13.11 0.54
N GLY A 142 11.13 -13.75 -0.50
CA GLY A 142 11.68 -15.11 -0.42
C GLY A 142 10.65 -16.15 0.02
N LYS A 143 10.87 -16.81 1.18
CA LYS A 143 10.02 -17.90 1.67
C LYS A 143 8.59 -17.48 2.00
N ASP A 144 8.39 -16.22 2.41
CA ASP A 144 7.07 -15.66 2.70
C ASP A 144 6.37 -15.12 1.44
N GLY A 145 7.05 -15.16 0.29
CA GLY A 145 6.56 -14.61 -0.97
C GLY A 145 5.23 -15.20 -1.43
N VAL A 146 4.88 -16.43 -1.03
CA VAL A 146 3.58 -17.04 -1.35
C VAL A 146 2.43 -16.34 -0.64
N ALA A 147 2.57 -16.07 0.66
CA ALA A 147 1.52 -15.39 1.44
C ALA A 147 1.39 -13.93 1.01
N VAL A 148 2.52 -13.26 0.74
CA VAL A 148 2.54 -11.90 0.21
C VAL A 148 1.91 -11.84 -1.19
N ALA A 149 2.23 -12.79 -2.08
CA ALA A 149 1.61 -12.90 -3.40
C ALA A 149 0.10 -13.02 -3.31
N GLN A 150 -0.40 -13.88 -2.41
CA GLN A 150 -1.82 -14.09 -2.23
C GLN A 150 -2.51 -12.82 -1.71
N GLY A 151 -1.95 -12.16 -0.69
CA GLY A 151 -2.47 -10.90 -0.18
C GLY A 151 -2.48 -9.79 -1.23
N PHE A 152 -1.43 -9.72 -2.05
CA PHE A 152 -1.35 -8.79 -3.18
C PHE A 152 -2.45 -9.09 -4.21
N ALA A 153 -2.61 -10.36 -4.61
CA ALA A 153 -3.63 -10.76 -5.57
C ALA A 153 -5.05 -10.46 -5.07
N ASP A 154 -5.34 -10.73 -3.79
CA ASP A 154 -6.63 -10.42 -3.18
C ASP A 154 -6.90 -8.91 -3.14
N ALA A 155 -5.89 -8.10 -2.84
CA ALA A 155 -6.00 -6.65 -2.90
C ALA A 155 -6.27 -6.13 -4.32
N ILE A 156 -5.58 -6.66 -5.34
CA ILE A 156 -5.83 -6.28 -6.74
C ILE A 156 -7.24 -6.68 -7.18
N ARG A 157 -7.68 -7.88 -6.78
CA ARG A 157 -9.05 -8.34 -7.06
C ARG A 157 -10.09 -7.42 -6.42
N LEU A 158 -9.88 -7.05 -5.15
CA LEU A 158 -10.73 -6.09 -4.45
C LEU A 158 -10.82 -4.76 -5.21
N GLU A 159 -9.69 -4.24 -5.71
CA GLU A 159 -9.68 -3.01 -6.50
C GLU A 159 -10.44 -3.14 -7.83
N LYS A 160 -10.19 -4.21 -8.58
CA LYS A 160 -10.72 -4.40 -9.94
C LYS A 160 -12.18 -4.81 -10.00
N ASP A 161 -12.59 -5.68 -9.09
CA ASP A 161 -13.90 -6.33 -9.19
C ASP A 161 -14.92 -5.65 -8.25
N ASP A 162 -14.48 -5.30 -7.04
CA ASP A 162 -15.39 -4.83 -6.00
C ASP A 162 -15.41 -3.30 -5.86
N LEU A 163 -14.26 -2.64 -6.02
CA LEU A 163 -14.10 -1.21 -5.76
C LEU A 163 -13.97 -0.34 -7.02
N HIS A 164 -13.82 -0.92 -8.21
CA HIS A 164 -13.60 -0.18 -9.45
C HIS A 164 -14.67 0.91 -9.68
N GLY A 165 -15.93 0.59 -9.37
CA GLY A 165 -17.02 1.55 -9.42
C GLY A 165 -16.95 2.66 -8.37
N ALA A 166 -16.42 2.41 -7.17
CA ALA A 166 -16.22 3.43 -6.13
C ALA A 166 -15.07 4.36 -6.51
N VAL A 167 -13.98 3.79 -7.01
CA VAL A 167 -12.74 4.49 -7.35
C VAL A 167 -12.91 5.45 -8.52
N HIS A 168 -13.66 5.06 -9.57
CA HIS A 168 -13.81 5.85 -10.79
C HIS A 168 -15.12 6.66 -10.86
N GLY A 169 -15.89 6.77 -9.77
CA GLY A 169 -17.18 7.47 -9.79
C GLY A 169 -18.22 6.77 -10.66
N GLY A 170 -18.15 5.45 -10.78
CA GLY A 170 -19.01 4.64 -11.62
C GLY A 170 -20.42 4.46 -11.07
N ARG A 171 -21.19 3.58 -11.71
CA ARG A 171 -22.61 3.31 -11.40
C ARG A 171 -22.85 2.99 -9.91
N MET A 172 -21.89 2.39 -9.22
CA MET A 172 -21.99 2.09 -7.80
C MET A 172 -22.11 3.36 -6.95
N VAL A 173 -21.30 4.39 -7.22
CA VAL A 173 -21.41 5.69 -6.55
C VAL A 173 -22.78 6.30 -6.83
N ILE A 174 -23.18 6.37 -8.10
CA ILE A 174 -24.50 6.92 -8.49
C ILE A 174 -25.64 6.21 -7.76
N ARG A 175 -25.63 4.87 -7.71
CA ARG A 175 -26.65 4.10 -6.99
C ARG A 175 -26.67 4.45 -5.50
N ARG A 176 -25.52 4.43 -4.81
CA ARG A 176 -25.44 4.73 -3.38
C ARG A 176 -26.05 6.08 -3.02
N TYR A 177 -25.84 7.10 -3.84
CA TYR A 177 -26.37 8.44 -3.60
C TYR A 177 -27.80 8.66 -4.12
N LEU A 178 -28.33 7.78 -4.97
CA LEU A 178 -29.71 7.85 -5.47
C LEU A 178 -30.69 6.96 -4.69
N THR A 179 -30.23 5.88 -4.06
CA THR A 179 -31.12 4.86 -3.46
C THR A 179 -31.28 4.96 -1.95
N ASP A 180 -30.44 5.68 -1.20
CA ASP A 180 -30.56 5.75 0.26
C ASP A 180 -30.11 7.10 0.86
N VAL A 181 -30.62 7.37 2.06
CA VAL A 181 -30.18 8.42 3.01
C VAL A 181 -28.72 8.15 3.51
N LEU A 182 -28.09 7.06 3.07
CA LEU A 182 -26.81 6.55 3.58
C LEU A 182 -25.83 6.26 2.43
N ALA A 183 -24.61 6.76 2.54
CA ALA A 183 -23.61 6.71 1.49
C ALA A 183 -22.94 5.32 1.29
N HIS A 184 -23.15 4.35 2.21
CA HIS A 184 -22.56 3.00 2.12
C HIS A 184 -23.30 1.94 2.95
N ASN A 185 -23.32 0.67 2.50
CA ASN A 185 -23.74 -0.49 3.29
C ASN A 185 -22.63 -0.95 4.27
N PRO A 186 -22.86 -0.90 5.61
CA PRO A 186 -21.86 -1.29 6.60
C PRO A 186 -21.41 -2.76 6.56
N TRP A 187 -22.26 -3.68 6.09
CA TRP A 187 -21.94 -5.11 6.08
C TRP A 187 -20.73 -5.43 5.18
N ALA A 188 -20.62 -4.78 4.03
CA ALA A 188 -19.47 -4.94 3.14
C ALA A 188 -18.17 -4.47 3.80
N LEU A 189 -18.23 -3.41 4.62
CA LEU A 189 -17.09 -2.90 5.39
C LEU A 189 -16.80 -3.76 6.61
N ALA A 190 -17.81 -4.35 7.24
CA ALA A 190 -17.69 -5.21 8.43
C ALA A 190 -16.90 -6.50 8.15
N GLN A 191 -16.92 -6.98 6.89
CA GLN A 191 -16.04 -8.07 6.45
C GLN A 191 -14.55 -7.70 6.55
N GLY A 192 -14.23 -6.40 6.57
CA GLY A 192 -12.88 -5.89 6.85
C GLY A 192 -11.90 -6.03 5.69
N ALA A 193 -12.33 -6.46 4.50
CA ALA A 193 -11.43 -6.67 3.35
C ALA A 193 -10.62 -5.40 2.99
N LEU A 194 -11.29 -4.25 2.91
CA LEU A 194 -10.66 -2.95 2.69
C LEU A 194 -9.62 -2.63 3.77
N ILE A 195 -10.00 -2.72 5.05
CA ILE A 195 -9.13 -2.42 6.19
C ILE A 195 -7.90 -3.34 6.20
N ASN A 196 -8.10 -4.63 5.92
CA ASN A 196 -7.03 -5.61 5.86
C ASN A 196 -6.06 -5.33 4.71
N ALA A 197 -6.58 -4.98 3.52
CA ALA A 197 -5.75 -4.62 2.37
C ALA A 197 -4.95 -3.32 2.63
N MET A 198 -5.58 -2.32 3.24
CA MET A 198 -4.91 -1.07 3.61
C MET A 198 -3.80 -1.29 4.63
N MET A 199 -4.05 -2.14 5.63
CA MET A 199 -3.05 -2.52 6.63
C MET A 199 -1.90 -3.31 5.98
N LEU A 200 -2.20 -4.26 5.10
CA LEU A 200 -1.20 -5.04 4.36
C LEU A 200 -0.21 -4.13 3.62
N PHE A 201 -0.69 -3.20 2.79
CA PHE A 201 0.21 -2.31 2.06
C PHE A 201 0.97 -1.33 2.95
N SER A 202 0.42 -0.96 4.10
CA SER A 202 1.14 -0.13 5.07
C SER A 202 2.31 -0.89 5.68
N ILE A 203 2.11 -2.17 6.02
CA ILE A 203 3.19 -3.03 6.54
C ILE A 203 4.22 -3.32 5.46
N LEU A 204 3.77 -3.68 4.25
CA LEU A 204 4.66 -3.87 3.11
C LEU A 204 5.46 -2.61 2.78
N ALA A 205 4.89 -1.42 2.96
CA ALA A 205 5.60 -0.17 2.73
C ALA A 205 6.79 0.00 3.68
N LEU A 206 6.62 -0.31 4.97
CA LEU A 206 7.75 -0.31 5.91
C LEU A 206 8.79 -1.38 5.55
N SER A 207 8.33 -2.59 5.21
CA SER A 207 9.23 -3.67 4.76
C SER A 207 10.06 -3.23 3.54
N GLN A 208 9.43 -2.52 2.60
CA GLN A 208 10.11 -2.00 1.42
C GLN A 208 11.15 -0.94 1.78
N ALA A 209 10.83 0.01 2.67
CA ALA A 209 11.78 1.03 3.09
C ALA A 209 13.03 0.40 3.71
N ALA A 210 12.83 -0.60 4.58
CA ALA A 210 13.93 -1.30 5.19
C ALA A 210 14.75 -2.15 4.20
N HIS A 211 14.10 -2.77 3.21
CA HIS A 211 14.80 -3.45 2.12
C HIS A 211 15.68 -2.47 1.33
N LEU A 212 15.16 -1.30 0.97
CA LEU A 212 15.89 -0.30 0.20
C LEU A 212 17.10 0.26 0.97
N HIS A 213 16.97 0.51 2.27
CA HIS A 213 18.10 0.87 3.12
C HIS A 213 19.10 -0.27 3.28
N GLY A 214 18.59 -1.50 3.35
CA GLY A 214 19.38 -2.69 3.60
C GLY A 214 20.31 -3.12 2.48
N VAL A 215 19.81 -3.09 1.24
CA VAL A 215 20.57 -3.47 0.04
C VAL A 215 21.80 -2.58 -0.14
N ARG A 216 21.80 -1.34 0.37
CA ARG A 216 22.90 -0.39 0.20
C ARG A 216 24.06 -0.52 1.20
N ASN A 217 23.79 -0.98 2.42
CA ASN A 217 24.80 -0.94 3.49
C ASN A 217 25.63 -2.23 3.64
N GLY A 218 25.53 -3.19 2.72
CA GLY A 218 26.30 -4.46 2.77
C GLY A 218 25.97 -5.36 3.97
N GLY A 219 24.92 -5.03 4.71
CA GLY A 219 24.45 -5.64 5.93
C GLY A 219 23.28 -4.81 6.46
N ALA A 220 22.06 -5.25 6.17
CA ALA A 220 20.86 -4.49 6.44
C ALA A 220 20.38 -4.69 7.87
N GLU A 221 20.51 -3.69 8.73
CA GLU A 221 19.73 -3.71 9.97
C GLU A 221 18.29 -3.27 9.68
N PHE A 222 17.32 -4.19 9.74
CA PHE A 222 15.89 -3.86 9.80
C PHE A 222 15.63 -3.17 11.15
N ARG A 223 15.71 -1.84 11.17
CA ARG A 223 15.58 -1.05 12.40
C ARG A 223 14.13 -0.73 12.67
N VAL A 224 13.62 -1.25 13.78
CA VAL A 224 12.34 -0.84 14.35
C VAL A 224 12.46 -0.76 15.87
N THR A 225 11.56 -0.03 16.51
CA THR A 225 11.48 -0.02 17.97
C THR A 225 11.13 -1.42 18.51
N SER A 226 11.59 -1.75 19.71
CA SER A 226 11.33 -3.06 20.32
C SER A 226 9.83 -3.34 20.51
N ALA A 227 9.04 -2.31 20.81
CA ALA A 227 7.59 -2.38 20.90
C ALA A 227 6.97 -2.73 19.55
N PHE A 228 7.41 -2.07 18.49
CA PHE A 228 6.93 -2.33 17.14
C PHE A 228 7.35 -3.70 16.60
N GLY A 229 8.55 -4.17 16.93
CA GLY A 229 9.01 -5.51 16.56
C GLY A 229 8.17 -6.64 17.19
N LYS A 230 7.57 -6.42 18.36
CA LYS A 230 6.59 -7.37 18.94
C LYS A 230 5.29 -7.37 18.14
N LEU A 231 4.76 -6.18 17.86
CA LEU A 231 3.54 -6.00 17.07
C LEU A 231 3.66 -6.62 15.67
N LEU A 232 4.77 -6.39 14.97
CA LEU A 232 5.02 -6.99 13.65
C LEU A 232 4.97 -8.51 13.70
N ARG A 233 5.49 -9.15 14.75
CA ARG A 233 5.44 -10.61 14.88
C ARG A 233 4.04 -11.14 15.16
N GLU A 234 3.23 -10.38 15.88
CA GLU A 234 1.83 -10.73 16.12
C GLU A 234 1.02 -10.68 14.82
N ILE A 235 1.33 -9.74 13.93
CA ILE A 235 0.61 -9.54 12.67
C ILE A 235 1.19 -10.37 11.51
N LEU A 236 2.52 -10.53 11.46
CA LEU A 236 3.30 -11.21 10.42
C LEU A 236 4.45 -12.04 11.03
N PRO A 237 4.16 -13.25 11.53
CA PRO A 237 5.15 -14.07 12.25
C PRO A 237 6.37 -14.55 11.41
N GLY A 238 6.37 -14.35 10.09
CA GLY A 238 7.48 -14.72 9.19
C GLY A 238 8.49 -13.61 8.89
N MET A 239 8.22 -12.37 9.31
CA MET A 239 9.10 -11.23 8.98
C MET A 239 10.52 -11.38 9.60
N PRO A 240 11.59 -10.99 8.87
CA PRO A 240 12.95 -11.01 9.39
C PRO A 240 13.07 -10.28 10.73
N GLU A 241 13.89 -10.80 11.65
CA GLU A 241 14.07 -10.16 12.96
C GLU A 241 14.60 -8.74 12.80
N PRO A 242 13.93 -7.75 13.41
CA PRO A 242 14.51 -6.44 13.53
C PRO A 242 15.77 -6.50 14.38
N THR A 243 16.84 -5.98 13.82
CA THR A 243 18.06 -5.72 14.58
C THR A 243 17.78 -4.46 15.38
N GLY A 244 17.70 -4.62 16.70
CA GLY A 244 17.29 -3.54 17.59
C GLY A 244 18.19 -2.32 17.45
N ALA A 245 17.60 -1.13 17.37
CA ALA A 245 18.36 0.09 17.60
C ALA A 245 18.96 0.03 19.01
N ALA A 246 20.26 0.29 19.11
CA ALA A 246 20.91 0.56 20.38
C ALA A 246 20.17 1.71 21.09
N ARG A 247 20.08 1.54 22.42
CA ARG A 247 19.40 2.38 23.43
C ARG A 247 19.20 3.86 23.12
#